data_AF-A0A950TQU8-F1
#
_entry.id   AF-A0A950TQU8-F1
#
_cell.length_a   1.000
_cell.length_b   1.000
_cell.length_c   1.000
_cell.angle_alpha   90.00
_cell.angle_beta   90.00
_cell.angle_gamma   90.00
#
_symmetry.space_group_name_H-M   'P 1'
#
loop_
_entity.id
_entity.type
_entity.pdbx_description
1 polymer ?
#
loop_
_entity_poly.entity_id
_entity_poly.type
_entity_poly.pdbx_seq_one_letter_code
_entity_poly.pdbx_strand_id
1 'polypeptide(L)'
;MWTRIYAGVLAAAMLVVGFFTYYAWGWVQSIGRPADAIAGYEYASGMAWTMLCVCSIVLTFIACGVMWTKGRAWALWVTFGYFGLFVALSGFWLDGGYRQLLERSDGIDTKLWATPVIAVLLIVGAAVPVLALQYLITLLRQKFAASETPPTAVDLDVENESSRLM
;
A
#
# COMPACT_ATOMS: atom_id res chain seq x y z
N MET A 1 11.12 10.04 14.77
CA MET A 1 11.96 8.99 14.13
C MET A 1 11.17 8.20 13.08
N TRP A 2 9.95 7.76 13.39
CA TRP A 2 9.06 7.01 12.48
C TRP A 2 8.97 7.52 11.03
N THR A 3 8.84 8.84 10.81
CA THR A 3 8.80 9.41 9.44
C THR A 3 10.08 9.14 8.63
N ARG A 4 11.26 9.18 9.27
CA ARG A 4 12.53 8.90 8.59
C ARG A 4 12.66 7.41 8.25
N ILE A 5 12.24 6.55 9.19
CA ILE A 5 12.20 5.09 8.97
C ILE A 5 11.26 4.76 7.81
N TYR A 6 10.05 5.34 7.82
CA TYR A 6 9.09 5.17 6.74
C TYR A 6 9.65 5.59 5.38
N ALA A 7 10.27 6.77 5.30
CA ALA A 7 10.87 7.26 4.06
C ALA A 7 11.99 6.33 3.55
N GLY A 8 12.84 5.82 4.44
CA GLY A 8 13.90 4.87 4.10
C GLY A 8 13.35 3.54 3.58
N VAL A 9 12.34 2.99 4.26
CA VAL A 9 11.69 1.74 3.84
C VAL A 9 10.93 1.91 2.53
N LEU A 10 10.27 3.06 2.31
CA LEU A 10 9.58 3.38 1.06
C LEU A 10 10.57 3.45 -0.11
N ALA A 11 11.73 4.09 0.07
CA ALA A 11 12.75 4.17 -0.96
C ALA A 11 13.30 2.77 -1.30
N ALA A 12 13.59 1.95 -0.28
CA ALA A 12 14.03 0.58 -0.50
C ALA A 12 12.97 -0.27 -1.23
N ALA A 13 11.70 -0.15 -0.84
CA ALA A 13 10.58 -0.83 -1.49
C ALA A 13 10.44 -0.43 -2.96
N MET A 14 10.52 0.87 -3.26
CA MET A 14 10.50 1.38 -4.64
C MET A 14 11.64 0.82 -5.48
N LEU A 15 12.85 0.71 -4.94
CA LEU A 15 13.98 0.13 -5.65
C LEU A 15 13.80 -1.36 -5.92
N VAL A 16 13.35 -2.12 -4.92
CA VAL A 16 13.16 -3.58 -5.06
C VAL A 16 12.07 -3.89 -6.07
N VAL A 17 10.88 -3.31 -5.90
CA VAL A 17 9.76 -3.57 -6.82
C VAL A 17 10.07 -2.99 -8.21
N GLY A 18 10.62 -1.77 -8.26
CA GLY A 18 11.07 -1.15 -9.51
C GLY A 18 12.07 -2.00 -10.28
N PHE A 19 13.02 -2.63 -9.59
CA PHE A 19 13.99 -3.54 -10.21
C PHE A 19 13.30 -4.75 -10.86
N PHE A 20 12.41 -5.45 -10.16
CA PHE A 20 11.70 -6.60 -10.72
C PHE A 20 10.72 -6.20 -11.85
N THR A 21 10.01 -5.09 -11.69
CA THR A 21 9.13 -4.51 -12.73
C THR A 21 9.92 -4.17 -13.99
N TYR A 22 11.08 -3.53 -13.85
CA TYR A 22 11.97 -3.21 -14.97
C TYR A 22 12.57 -4.47 -15.60
N TYR A 23 12.96 -5.45 -14.79
CA TYR A 23 13.50 -6.72 -15.28
C TYR A 23 12.47 -7.50 -16.08
N ALA A 24 11.21 -7.54 -15.63
CA ALA A 24 10.09 -8.11 -16.37
C ALA A 24 9.89 -7.40 -17.71
N TRP A 25 9.94 -6.07 -17.73
CA TRP A 25 9.87 -5.29 -18.98
C TRP A 25 11.01 -5.62 -19.95
N GLY A 26 12.22 -5.84 -19.44
CA GLY A 26 13.37 -6.26 -20.24
C GLY A 26 13.14 -7.56 -21.01
N TRP A 27 12.41 -8.52 -20.43
CA TRP A 27 12.03 -9.76 -21.11
C TRP A 27 11.05 -9.53 -22.25
N VAL A 28 10.06 -8.65 -22.06
CA VAL A 28 9.08 -8.27 -23.12
C VAL A 28 9.78 -7.69 -24.35
N GLN A 29 10.86 -6.94 -24.16
CA GLN A 29 11.62 -6.34 -25.26
C GLN A 29 12.75 -7.23 -25.80
N SER A 30 12.99 -8.40 -25.22
CA SER A 30 14.09 -9.24 -25.66
C SER A 30 13.84 -9.80 -27.07
N ILE A 31 14.88 -9.78 -27.91
CA ILE A 31 14.86 -10.29 -29.31
C ILE A 31 15.08 -11.83 -29.32
N GLY A 32 15.06 -12.46 -28.16
CA GLY A 32 15.31 -13.90 -28.00
C GLY A 32 14.16 -14.78 -28.52
N ARG A 33 14.26 -16.09 -28.26
CA ARG A 33 13.14 -17.00 -28.55
C ARG A 33 11.91 -16.57 -27.73
N PRO A 34 10.72 -16.47 -28.35
CA PRO A 34 9.53 -15.95 -27.68
C PRO A 34 9.11 -16.79 -26.47
N ALA A 35 9.31 -18.12 -26.51
CA ALA A 35 9.01 -19.00 -25.38
C ALA A 35 9.86 -18.69 -24.13
N ASP A 36 11.16 -18.40 -24.31
CA ASP A 36 12.06 -18.06 -23.20
C ASP A 36 11.74 -16.67 -22.64
N ALA A 37 11.35 -15.74 -23.52
CA ALA A 37 10.91 -14.40 -23.14
C ALA A 37 9.62 -14.40 -22.31
N ILE A 38 8.65 -15.25 -22.68
CA ILE A 38 7.40 -15.43 -21.94
C ILE A 38 7.67 -16.02 -20.55
N ALA A 39 8.43 -17.11 -20.45
CA ALA A 39 8.75 -17.74 -19.17
C ALA A 39 9.53 -16.78 -18.24
N GLY A 40 10.47 -16.01 -18.79
CA GLY A 40 11.21 -14.98 -18.06
C GLY A 40 10.31 -13.85 -17.55
N TYR A 41 9.37 -13.39 -18.38
CA TYR A 41 8.37 -12.38 -18.01
C TYR A 41 7.46 -12.86 -16.88
N GLU A 42 6.88 -14.06 -17.00
CA GLU A 42 5.94 -14.60 -16.00
C GLU A 42 6.60 -14.77 -14.64
N TYR A 43 7.84 -15.27 -14.62
CA TYR A 43 8.61 -15.39 -13.39
C TYR A 43 8.90 -14.02 -12.75
N ALA A 44 9.41 -13.06 -13.54
CA ALA A 44 9.80 -11.75 -13.03
C ALA A 44 8.59 -10.90 -12.61
N SER A 45 7.50 -10.95 -13.36
CA SER A 45 6.24 -10.28 -13.04
C SER A 45 5.58 -10.86 -11.79
N GLY A 46 5.59 -12.19 -11.64
CA GLY A 46 5.15 -12.87 -10.41
C GLY A 46 5.96 -12.44 -9.20
N MET A 47 7.28 -12.38 -9.31
CA MET A 47 8.14 -11.87 -8.23
C MET A 47 7.88 -10.39 -7.91
N ALA A 48 7.73 -9.53 -8.92
CA ALA A 48 7.40 -8.13 -8.74
C ALA A 48 6.08 -7.97 -7.97
N TRP A 49 5.07 -8.79 -8.31
CA TRP A 49 3.77 -8.80 -7.64
C TRP A 49 3.86 -9.24 -6.17
N THR A 50 4.55 -10.35 -5.89
CA THR A 50 4.74 -10.82 -4.52
C THR A 50 5.48 -9.77 -3.68
N MET A 51 6.54 -9.17 -4.22
CA MET A 51 7.29 -8.12 -3.54
C MET A 51 6.45 -6.87 -3.31
N LEU A 52 5.63 -6.45 -4.29
CA LEU A 52 4.70 -5.34 -4.12
C LEU A 52 3.76 -5.58 -2.94
N CYS A 53 3.16 -6.77 -2.83
CA CYS A 53 2.27 -7.13 -1.73
C CYS A 53 2.99 -7.10 -0.38
N VAL A 54 4.16 -7.75 -0.28
CA VAL A 54 4.95 -7.80 0.96
C VAL A 54 5.38 -6.39 1.39
N CYS A 55 5.95 -5.61 0.48
CA CYS A 55 6.37 -4.23 0.77
C CYS A 55 5.18 -3.35 1.17
N SER A 56 4.02 -3.50 0.51
CA SER A 56 2.81 -2.72 0.84
C SER A 56 2.30 -3.04 2.24
N ILE A 57 2.30 -4.32 2.64
CA ILE A 57 1.92 -4.72 4.01
C ILE A 57 2.88 -4.09 5.02
N VAL A 58 4.19 -4.21 4.81
CA VAL A 58 5.21 -3.65 5.73
C VAL A 58 5.08 -2.13 5.83
N LEU A 59 4.95 -1.43 4.70
CA LEU A 59 4.75 0.02 4.67
C LEU A 59 3.45 0.43 5.35
N THR A 60 2.39 -0.37 5.25
CA THR A 60 1.11 -0.10 5.93
C THR A 60 1.28 -0.18 7.45
N PHE A 61 1.96 -1.21 7.97
CA PHE A 61 2.25 -1.30 9.41
C PHE A 61 3.05 -0.09 9.93
N ILE A 62 4.08 0.32 9.20
CA ILE A 62 4.88 1.50 9.58
C ILE A 62 4.05 2.78 9.47
N ALA A 63 3.21 2.92 8.45
CA ALA A 63 2.31 4.05 8.27
C ALA A 63 1.29 4.15 9.43
N CYS A 64 0.76 3.03 9.92
CA CYS A 64 -0.07 2.99 11.12
C CYS A 64 0.70 3.50 12.34
N GLY A 65 1.97 3.11 12.52
CA GLY A 65 2.82 3.63 13.60
C GLY A 65 3.08 5.14 13.49
N VAL A 66 3.28 5.65 12.27
CA VAL A 66 3.38 7.11 12.02
C VAL A 66 2.06 7.81 12.38
N MET A 67 0.93 7.24 11.99
CA MET A 67 -0.39 7.82 12.27
C MET A 67 -0.70 7.81 13.77
N TRP A 68 -0.35 6.74 14.48
CA TRP A 68 -0.52 6.65 15.94
C TRP A 68 0.24 7.76 16.67
N THR A 69 1.51 7.96 16.30
CA THR A 69 2.41 8.89 16.98
C THR A 69 2.23 10.35 16.56
N LYS A 70 1.95 10.62 15.29
CA LYS A 70 1.88 11.99 14.74
C LYS A 70 0.46 12.47 14.45
N GLY A 71 -0.53 11.56 14.45
CA GLY A 71 -1.92 11.87 14.10
C GLY A 71 -2.16 12.25 12.65
N ARG A 72 -1.17 12.07 11.77
CA ARG A 72 -1.27 12.46 10.35
C ARG A 72 -1.39 11.20 9.48
N ALA A 73 -2.43 11.16 8.65
CA ALA A 73 -2.71 10.02 7.76
C ALA A 73 -1.86 9.99 6.48
N TRP A 74 -1.02 11.00 6.24
CA TRP A 74 -0.26 11.12 4.98
C TRP A 74 0.53 9.86 4.60
N ALA A 75 1.12 9.15 5.57
CA ALA A 75 1.90 7.94 5.31
C ALA A 75 1.03 6.79 4.78
N LEU A 76 -0.24 6.69 5.20
CA LEU A 76 -1.18 5.68 4.67
C LEU A 76 -1.51 5.99 3.21
N TRP A 77 -1.77 7.26 2.90
CA TRP A 77 -2.05 7.71 1.52
C TRP A 77 -0.85 7.55 0.59
N VAL A 78 0.37 7.77 1.09
CA VAL A 78 1.59 7.52 0.30
C VAL A 78 1.78 6.03 0.03
N THR A 79 1.53 5.15 1.01
CA THR A 79 1.58 3.70 0.78
C THR A 79 0.50 3.25 -0.22
N PHE A 80 -0.69 3.82 -0.13
CA PHE A 80 -1.76 3.58 -1.12
C PHE A 80 -1.35 4.05 -2.52
N GLY A 81 -0.79 5.24 -2.65
CA GLY A 81 -0.29 5.77 -3.91
C GLY A 81 0.84 4.92 -4.50
N TYR A 82 1.77 4.45 -3.67
CA TYR A 82 2.81 3.50 -4.06
C TYR A 82 2.22 2.20 -4.62
N PHE A 83 1.27 1.59 -3.91
CA PHE A 83 0.59 0.38 -4.37
C PHE A 83 -0.14 0.64 -5.70
N GLY A 84 -0.95 1.70 -5.76
CA GLY A 84 -1.71 2.06 -6.95
C GLY A 84 -0.84 2.35 -8.17
N LEU A 85 0.29 3.03 -7.98
CA LEU A 85 1.26 3.31 -9.06
C LEU A 85 1.81 2.03 -9.66
N PHE A 86 2.29 1.09 -8.83
CA PHE A 86 2.87 -0.14 -9.34
C PHE A 86 1.81 -1.11 -9.89
N VAL A 87 0.61 -1.16 -9.32
CA VAL A 87 -0.51 -1.89 -9.93
C VAL A 87 -0.86 -1.31 -11.30
N ALA A 88 -0.88 0.01 -11.45
CA ALA A 88 -1.15 0.66 -12.72
C ALA A 88 -0.01 0.39 -13.73
N LEU A 89 1.26 0.48 -13.33
CA LEU A 89 2.39 0.15 -14.18
C LEU A 89 2.34 -1.32 -14.64
N SER A 90 2.04 -2.25 -13.74
CA SER A 90 1.90 -3.66 -14.10
C SER A 90 0.72 -3.89 -15.06
N GLY A 91 -0.47 -3.40 -14.72
CA GLY A 91 -1.69 -3.69 -15.47
C GLY A 91 -1.86 -2.94 -16.79
N PHE A 92 -1.32 -1.71 -16.91
CA PHE A 92 -1.45 -0.91 -18.13
C PHE A 92 -0.19 -0.95 -18.99
N TRP A 93 1.00 -0.97 -18.40
CA TRP A 93 2.24 -0.87 -19.15
C TRP A 93 2.83 -2.26 -19.45
N LEU A 94 3.17 -3.04 -18.42
CA LEU A 94 3.77 -4.38 -18.58
C LEU A 94 2.84 -5.34 -19.31
N ASP A 95 1.59 -5.47 -18.87
CA ASP A 95 0.63 -6.37 -19.51
C ASP A 95 0.27 -5.93 -20.93
N GLY A 96 0.32 -4.62 -21.20
CA GLY A 96 0.17 -4.08 -22.56
C GLY A 96 1.29 -4.55 -23.50
N GLY A 97 2.54 -4.55 -23.01
CA GLY A 97 3.68 -5.07 -23.75
C GLY A 97 3.64 -6.61 -23.91
N TYR A 98 3.25 -7.33 -22.86
CA TYR A 98 3.12 -8.79 -22.90
C TYR A 98 2.08 -9.27 -23.91
N ARG A 99 0.94 -8.57 -24.02
CA ARG A 99 -0.08 -8.87 -25.05
C ARG A 99 0.48 -8.80 -26.47
N GLN A 100 1.25 -7.75 -26.77
CA GLN A 100 1.88 -7.61 -28.09
C GLN A 100 2.87 -8.74 -28.37
N LEU A 101 3.51 -9.29 -27.34
CA LEU A 101 4.40 -10.44 -27.46
C LEU A 101 3.63 -11.72 -27.76
N LEU A 102 2.51 -11.99 -27.05
CA LEU A 102 1.66 -13.16 -27.29
C LEU A 102 0.98 -13.16 -28.66
N GLU A 103 0.47 -12.01 -29.09
CA GLU A 103 -0.15 -11.84 -30.41
C GLU A 103 0.85 -12.20 -31.53
N ARG A 104 2.15 -11.93 -31.32
CA ARG A 104 3.22 -12.27 -32.26
C ARG A 104 3.67 -13.73 -32.20
N SER A 105 3.57 -14.40 -31.04
CA SER A 105 4.06 -15.77 -30.87
C SER A 105 3.04 -16.84 -31.24
N ASP A 106 1.77 -16.68 -30.83
CA ASP A 106 0.77 -17.74 -30.96
C ASP A 106 -0.38 -17.40 -31.92
N GLY A 107 -0.51 -16.15 -32.39
CA GLY A 107 -1.60 -15.73 -33.29
C GLY A 107 -3.00 -15.88 -32.69
N ILE A 108 -3.10 -16.13 -31.38
CA ILE A 108 -4.36 -16.26 -30.65
C ILE A 108 -4.70 -14.87 -30.11
N ASP A 109 -5.84 -14.32 -30.57
CA ASP A 109 -6.54 -13.17 -29.98
C ASP A 109 -7.00 -13.52 -28.56
N THR A 110 -6.06 -13.57 -27.62
CA THR A 110 -6.37 -13.73 -26.21
C THR A 110 -6.94 -12.41 -25.75
N LYS A 111 -8.28 -12.38 -25.64
CA LYS A 111 -9.08 -11.29 -25.07
C LYS A 111 -8.70 -11.04 -23.61
N LEU A 112 -7.53 -10.45 -23.40
CA LEU A 112 -6.95 -10.10 -22.10
C LEU A 112 -7.50 -8.78 -21.56
N TRP A 113 -8.58 -8.21 -22.12
CA TRP A 113 -9.21 -6.97 -21.65
C TRP A 113 -9.54 -6.95 -20.14
N ALA A 114 -9.62 -8.12 -19.51
CA ALA A 114 -9.81 -8.27 -18.08
C ALA A 114 -8.68 -7.66 -17.22
N THR A 115 -7.42 -7.64 -17.69
CA THR A 115 -6.27 -7.22 -16.83
C THR A 115 -6.35 -5.77 -16.31
N PRO A 116 -6.61 -4.73 -17.14
CA PRO A 116 -6.76 -3.36 -16.64
C PRO A 116 -7.99 -3.20 -15.75
N VAL A 117 -9.06 -3.95 -16.01
CA VAL A 117 -10.27 -3.94 -15.16
C VAL A 117 -9.94 -4.51 -13.78
N ILE A 118 -9.22 -5.63 -13.73
CA ILE A 118 -8.75 -6.24 -12.47
C ILE A 118 -7.80 -5.28 -11.73
N ALA A 119 -6.88 -4.62 -12.43
CA ALA A 119 -5.98 -3.63 -11.83
C ALA A 119 -6.75 -2.47 -11.18
N VAL A 120 -7.75 -1.91 -11.89
CA VAL A 120 -8.63 -0.86 -11.34
C VAL A 120 -9.40 -1.36 -10.12
N LEU A 121 -9.99 -2.57 -10.19
CA LEU A 121 -10.70 -3.17 -9.06
C LEU A 121 -9.80 -3.38 -7.86
N LEU A 122 -8.54 -3.77 -8.06
CA LEU A 122 -7.56 -3.93 -6.98
C LEU A 122 -7.19 -2.58 -6.35
N ILE A 123 -7.02 -1.52 -7.14
CA ILE A 123 -6.76 -0.16 -6.63
C ILE A 123 -7.95 0.33 -5.79
N VAL A 124 -9.17 0.20 -6.32
CA VAL A 124 -10.40 0.60 -5.60
C VAL A 124 -10.59 -0.25 -4.35
N GLY A 125 -10.39 -1.56 -4.46
CA GLY A 125 -10.48 -2.50 -3.34
C GLY A 125 -9.47 -2.20 -2.23
N ALA A 126 -8.24 -1.82 -2.58
CA ALA A 126 -7.19 -1.44 -1.63
C ALA A 126 -7.48 -0.11 -0.90
N ALA A 127 -8.37 0.74 -1.42
CA ALA A 127 -8.77 1.97 -0.72
C ALA A 127 -9.61 1.66 0.54
N VAL A 128 -10.41 0.58 0.51
CA VAL A 128 -11.28 0.15 1.62
C VAL A 128 -10.48 -0.12 2.91
N PRO A 129 -9.46 -1.00 2.94
CA PRO A 129 -8.67 -1.25 4.14
C PRO A 129 -7.90 -0.02 4.61
N VAL A 130 -7.45 0.86 3.70
CA VAL A 130 -6.76 2.11 4.06
C VAL A 130 -7.70 3.06 4.81
N LEU A 131 -8.93 3.24 4.32
CA LEU A 131 -9.95 4.06 4.97
C LEU A 131 -10.37 3.45 6.32
N ALA A 132 -10.56 2.12 6.38
CA ALA A 132 -10.88 1.42 7.61
C ALA A 132 -9.78 1.58 8.68
N LEU A 133 -8.50 1.45 8.28
CA LEU A 133 -7.36 1.66 9.17
C LEU A 133 -7.28 3.11 9.67
N GLN A 134 -7.48 4.08 8.78
CA GLN A 134 -7.51 5.49 9.16
C GLN A 134 -8.61 5.76 10.20
N TYR A 135 -9.83 5.29 9.96
CA TYR A 135 -10.95 5.43 10.88
C TYR A 135 -10.67 4.76 12.24
N LEU A 136 -10.21 3.51 12.23
CA LEU A 136 -9.94 2.74 13.45
C LEU A 136 -8.87 3.41 14.33
N ILE A 137 -7.78 3.89 13.73
CA ILE A 137 -6.72 4.59 14.48
C ILE A 137 -7.24 5.92 15.06
N THR A 138 -8.07 6.67 14.33
CA THR A 138 -8.64 7.92 14.86
C THR A 138 -9.56 7.65 16.06
N LEU A 139 -10.40 6.62 15.97
CA LEU A 139 -11.33 6.25 17.03
C LEU A 139 -10.61 5.73 18.28
N LEU A 140 -9.56 4.93 18.11
CA LEU A 140 -8.75 4.46 19.24
C LEU A 140 -8.07 5.64 19.95
N ARG A 141 -7.47 6.58 19.21
CA ARG A 141 -6.83 7.77 19.82
C ARG A 141 -7.83 8.62 20.60
N GLN A 142 -9.05 8.78 20.10
CA GLN A 142 -10.12 9.48 20.84
C GLN A 142 -10.49 8.76 22.13
N LYS A 143 -10.63 7.43 22.11
CA LYS A 143 -10.95 6.65 23.31
C LYS A 143 -9.85 6.72 24.37
N PHE A 144 -8.58 6.58 23.98
CA PHE A 144 -7.46 6.67 24.92
C PHE A 144 -7.27 8.10 25.47
N ALA A 145 -7.51 9.13 24.66
CA ALA A 145 -7.48 10.51 25.15
C ALA A 145 -8.63 10.82 26.12
N ALA A 146 -9.82 10.25 25.89
CA ALA A 146 -10.98 10.43 26.78
C ALA A 146 -10.81 9.71 28.13
N SER A 147 -10.01 8.63 28.21
CA SER A 147 -9.72 7.95 29.48
C SER A 147 -8.68 8.66 30.35
N GLU A 148 -7.96 9.65 29.81
CA GLU A 148 -6.90 10.38 30.52
C GLU A 148 -7.38 11.70 31.14
N THR A 149 -8.67 12.08 31.03
CA THR A 149 -9.19 13.25 31.74
C THR A 149 -9.07 13.01 33.25
N PRO A 150 -8.26 13.80 33.99
CA PRO A 150 -8.31 13.77 35.44
C PRO A 150 -9.73 14.13 35.88
N PRO A 151 -10.20 13.66 37.06
CA PRO A 151 -11.46 14.13 37.61
C PRO A 151 -11.45 15.65 37.54
N THR A 152 -12.43 16.19 36.82
CA THR A 152 -12.62 17.62 36.62
C THR A 152 -12.52 18.30 37.99
N ALA A 153 -11.72 19.36 38.12
CA ALA A 153 -11.53 20.09 39.38
C ALA A 153 -12.84 20.52 40.08
N VAL A 154 -13.97 20.48 39.36
CA VAL A 154 -15.33 20.63 39.88
C VAL A 154 -15.66 19.58 40.96
N ASP A 155 -15.21 18.32 40.83
CA ASP A 155 -15.48 17.29 41.84
C ASP A 155 -14.63 17.48 43.11
N LEU A 156 -13.41 18.01 42.97
CA LEU A 156 -12.54 18.30 44.11
C LEU A 156 -13.00 19.50 44.92
N ASP A 157 -13.56 20.53 44.27
CA ASP A 157 -14.14 21.68 44.98
C ASP A 157 -15.42 21.28 45.74
N VAL A 158 -16.28 20.43 45.16
CA VAL A 158 -17.50 19.94 45.84
C VAL A 158 -17.16 19.06 47.05
N GLU A 159 -16.15 18.20 46.96
CA GLU A 159 -15.71 17.35 48.08
C GLU A 159 -15.01 18.16 49.19
N ASN A 160 -14.27 19.22 48.82
CA ASN A 160 -13.64 20.14 49.77
C ASN A 160 -14.64 21.12 50.43
N GLU A 161 -15.72 21.47 49.75
CA GLU A 161 -16.81 22.27 50.32
C GLU A 161 -17.69 21.43 51.26
N SER A 162 -17.98 20.17 50.93
CA SER A 162 -18.76 19.28 51.80
C SER A 162 -18.02 18.91 53.09
N SER A 163 -16.69 18.79 53.04
CA SER A 163 -15.85 18.51 54.21
C SER A 163 -15.59 19.74 55.09
N ARG A 164 -15.82 20.96 54.58
CA ARG A 164 -15.80 22.21 55.36
C ARG A 164 -17.12 22.52 56.08
N LEU A 165 -18.21 21.86 55.70
CA LEU A 165 -19.56 22.06 56.25
C LEU A 165 -19.95 21.00 57.31
N MET A 166 -19.07 20.04 57.62
CA MET A 166 -19.17 19.12 58.76
C MET A 166 -18.21 19.53 59.87
#